data_AF-F9UBF0-F1
#
_entry.id   AF-F9UBF0-F1
#
_cell.length_a   1.000
_cell.length_b   1.000
_cell.length_c   1.000
_cell.angle_alpha   90.00
_cell.angle_beta   90.00
_cell.angle_gamma   90.00
#
_symmetry.space_group_name_H-M   'P 1'
#
loop_
_entity.id
_entity.type
_entity.pdbx_description
1 polymer ?
#
loop_
_entity_poly.entity_id
_entity_poly.type
_entity_poly.pdbx_seq_one_letter_code
_entity_poly.pdbx_strand_id
1 'polypeptide(L)'
;MSPHTLPLSRLSLRFRSPEREAAYRRAQLDGSLWLLRWALGLGVLVQLAFLRVDSLVLGEQAATLWAARFGVSIPVGVVAFVLSFHPGFAAIDQPVAAAVVLVNGLTTALANLLFDAGATMYFVPGTVVVAMYGYVLLGLRFAWAAPLVGGIGVLNLLTLWALDTPAVLMAKAVYMLVISTGILTVGAYRMELTSRMEHYTAEKLLARERHARETEAARIDWLENLAHFLRHELCNSVTGVRTSLHLLERHTPPDERNGVYSGSGSAAAACRSGSRCRFRGRWPGRRGTVPRRLHRARPSRSRPRLPQPGRGLQPRPVRLGTYEKRWAERRE
;
A
#
# COMPACT_ATOMS: atom_id res chain seq x y z
N MET A 1 7.54 16.89 -6.08
CA MET A 1 8.24 15.93 -6.95
C MET A 1 7.62 16.02 -8.33
N SER A 2 8.34 16.48 -9.36
CA SER A 2 7.75 16.70 -10.69
C SER A 2 7.41 15.36 -11.37
N PRO A 3 6.24 15.26 -12.05
CA PRO A 3 5.75 14.01 -12.66
C PRO A 3 6.69 13.43 -13.74
N HIS A 4 7.67 14.19 -14.22
CA HIS A 4 8.68 13.76 -15.20
C HIS A 4 9.71 12.75 -14.68
N THR A 5 9.71 12.41 -13.38
CA THR A 5 10.67 11.47 -12.77
C THR A 5 10.12 10.05 -12.56
N LEU A 6 8.84 9.83 -12.84
CA LEU A 6 8.21 8.51 -12.68
C LEU A 6 8.38 7.67 -13.96
N PRO A 7 8.86 6.41 -13.86
CA PRO A 7 9.06 5.54 -15.02
C PRO A 7 7.72 4.90 -15.48
N LEU A 8 6.76 5.75 -15.86
CA LEU A 8 5.42 5.35 -16.30
C LEU A 8 5.26 5.48 -17.82
N SER A 9 4.34 4.71 -18.39
CA SER A 9 3.82 4.94 -19.74
C SER A 9 2.77 6.06 -19.72
N ARG A 10 2.78 6.95 -20.72
CA ARG A 10 1.90 8.14 -20.74
C ARG A 10 0.41 7.78 -20.87
N LEU A 11 0.10 6.77 -21.67
CA LEU A 11 -1.28 6.43 -22.03
C LEU A 11 -1.92 5.39 -21.09
N SER A 12 -1.16 4.38 -20.67
CA SER A 12 -1.71 3.28 -19.84
C SER A 12 -1.42 3.44 -18.35
N LEU A 13 -0.63 4.45 -17.96
CA LEU A 13 -0.10 4.67 -16.60
C LEU A 13 0.67 3.49 -16.00
N ARG A 14 0.94 2.41 -16.75
CA ARG A 14 1.71 1.25 -16.28
C ARG A 14 3.16 1.63 -16.00
N PHE A 15 3.76 0.99 -14.99
CA PHE A 15 5.21 1.02 -14.80
C PHE A 15 5.90 0.33 -15.99
N ARG A 16 7.00 0.92 -16.46
CA ARG A 16 7.79 0.32 -17.57
C ARG A 16 8.43 -1.02 -17.18
N SER A 17 8.75 -1.19 -15.91
CA SER A 17 9.30 -2.45 -15.37
C SER A 17 8.17 -3.41 -14.99
N PRO A 18 8.08 -4.60 -15.62
CA PRO A 18 6.98 -5.55 -15.38
C PRO A 18 6.96 -6.09 -13.94
N GLU A 19 8.13 -6.24 -13.30
CA GLU A 19 8.23 -6.70 -11.92
C GLU A 19 7.60 -5.72 -10.93
N ARG A 20 7.90 -4.42 -11.05
CA ARG A 20 7.27 -3.39 -10.20
C ARG A 20 5.79 -3.25 -10.48
N GLU A 21 5.37 -3.41 -11.74
CA GLU A 21 3.95 -3.43 -12.06
C GLU A 21 3.25 -4.60 -11.35
N ALA A 22 3.83 -5.80 -11.36
CA ALA A 22 3.27 -6.94 -10.63
C ALA A 22 3.25 -6.72 -9.11
N ALA A 23 4.32 -6.14 -8.54
CA ALA A 23 4.40 -5.80 -7.12
C ALA A 23 3.34 -4.75 -6.72
N TYR A 24 3.20 -3.68 -7.51
CA TYR A 24 2.17 -2.66 -7.33
C TYR A 24 0.77 -3.26 -7.36
N ARG A 25 0.47 -4.12 -8.35
CA ARG A 25 -0.86 -4.74 -8.48
C ARG A 25 -1.23 -5.58 -7.27
N ARG A 26 -0.28 -6.37 -6.76
CA ARG A 26 -0.48 -7.17 -5.55
C ARG A 26 -0.70 -6.28 -4.33
N ALA A 27 0.19 -5.30 -4.11
CA ALA A 27 0.09 -4.39 -2.98
C ALA A 27 -1.22 -3.57 -2.99
N GLN A 28 -1.64 -3.12 -4.18
CA GLN A 28 -2.89 -2.38 -4.37
C GLN A 28 -4.09 -3.27 -4.02
N LEU A 29 -4.15 -4.48 -4.58
CA LEU A 29 -5.25 -5.40 -4.32
C LEU A 29 -5.29 -5.82 -2.85
N ASP A 30 -4.17 -6.18 -2.25
CA ASP A 30 -4.12 -6.60 -0.84
C ASP A 30 -4.65 -5.50 0.10
N GLY A 31 -4.38 -4.23 -0.21
CA GLY A 31 -4.90 -3.08 0.52
C GLY A 31 -6.39 -2.80 0.30
N SER A 32 -6.92 -3.14 -0.87
CA SER A 32 -8.30 -2.79 -1.27
C SER A 32 -9.27 -3.97 -1.35
N LEU A 33 -8.82 -5.21 -1.17
CA LEU A 33 -9.62 -6.42 -1.39
C LEU A 33 -10.89 -6.46 -0.54
N TRP A 34 -10.80 -5.98 0.71
CA TRP A 34 -11.96 -5.91 1.59
C TRP A 34 -13.00 -4.92 1.05
N LEU A 35 -12.57 -3.75 0.55
CA LEU A 35 -13.45 -2.74 -0.02
C LEU A 35 -14.06 -3.22 -1.33
N LEU A 36 -13.27 -3.91 -2.17
CA LEU A 36 -13.75 -4.52 -3.41
C LEU A 36 -14.85 -5.55 -3.16
N ARG A 37 -14.72 -6.38 -2.11
CA ARG A 37 -15.75 -7.36 -1.71
C ARG A 37 -17.05 -6.65 -1.30
N TRP A 38 -16.94 -5.60 -0.50
CA TRP A 38 -18.10 -4.78 -0.13
C TRP A 38 -18.71 -4.10 -1.35
N ALA A 39 -17.90 -3.58 -2.28
CA ALA A 39 -18.38 -3.00 -3.52
C ALA A 39 -19.18 -4.03 -4.34
N LEU A 40 -18.63 -5.23 -4.55
CA LEU A 40 -19.30 -6.31 -5.27
C LEU A 40 -20.64 -6.70 -4.62
N GLY A 41 -20.66 -6.88 -3.30
CA GLY A 41 -21.88 -7.17 -2.55
C GLY A 41 -22.90 -6.04 -2.65
N LEU A 42 -22.45 -4.78 -2.50
CA LEU A 42 -23.30 -3.60 -2.62
C LEU A 42 -23.86 -3.46 -4.04
N GLY A 43 -23.09 -3.78 -5.08
CA GLY A 43 -23.57 -3.77 -6.46
C GLY A 43 -24.73 -4.74 -6.67
N VAL A 44 -24.65 -5.95 -6.10
CA VAL A 44 -25.76 -6.92 -6.12
C VAL A 44 -26.98 -6.37 -5.37
N LEU A 45 -26.80 -5.78 -4.18
CA LEU A 45 -27.90 -5.19 -3.41
C LEU A 45 -28.57 -4.02 -4.14
N VAL A 46 -27.78 -3.16 -4.79
CA VAL A 46 -28.29 -2.05 -5.60
C VAL A 46 -29.10 -2.58 -6.78
N GLN A 47 -28.62 -3.63 -7.46
CA GLN A 47 -29.39 -4.29 -8.53
C GLN A 47 -30.72 -4.86 -8.03
N LEU A 48 -30.74 -5.45 -6.83
CA LEU A 48 -31.98 -5.94 -6.23
C LEU A 48 -32.94 -4.79 -5.89
N ALA A 49 -32.43 -3.66 -5.39
CA ALA A 49 -33.24 -2.47 -5.15
C ALA A 49 -33.82 -1.91 -6.45
N PHE A 50 -33.06 -1.95 -7.55
CA PHE A 50 -33.53 -1.54 -8.86
C PHE A 50 -34.71 -2.35 -9.37
N LEU A 51 -34.87 -3.63 -9.02
CA LEU A 51 -36.05 -4.42 -9.38
C LEU A 51 -37.34 -3.75 -8.89
N ARG A 52 -37.32 -3.20 -7.67
CA ARG A 52 -38.47 -2.49 -7.12
C ARG A 52 -38.73 -1.21 -7.91
N VAL A 53 -37.69 -0.47 -8.25
CA VAL A 53 -37.81 0.75 -9.05
C VAL A 53 -38.33 0.45 -10.46
N ASP A 54 -37.83 -0.61 -11.10
CA ASP A 54 -38.28 -1.07 -12.40
C ASP A 54 -39.80 -1.34 -12.40
N SER A 55 -40.35 -1.98 -11.35
CA SER A 55 -41.82 -2.18 -11.22
C SER A 55 -42.62 -0.88 -11.11
N LEU A 56 -42.04 0.15 -10.50
CA LEU A 56 -42.71 1.45 -10.34
C LEU A 56 -42.67 2.27 -11.63
N VAL A 57 -41.59 2.14 -12.40
CA VAL A 57 -41.38 2.92 -13.64
C VAL A 57 -42.03 2.26 -14.84
N LEU A 58 -41.89 0.95 -14.99
CA LEU A 58 -42.32 0.20 -16.18
C LEU A 58 -43.64 -0.54 -15.99
N GLY A 59 -44.16 -0.62 -14.76
CA GLY A 59 -45.39 -1.35 -14.47
C GLY A 59 -45.30 -2.83 -14.88
N GLU A 60 -46.26 -3.27 -15.68
CA GLU A 60 -46.35 -4.66 -16.16
C GLU A 60 -45.17 -5.08 -17.06
N GLN A 61 -44.53 -4.12 -17.74
CA GLN A 61 -43.41 -4.40 -18.63
C GLN A 61 -42.10 -4.66 -17.88
N ALA A 62 -42.06 -4.46 -16.56
CA ALA A 62 -40.88 -4.68 -15.73
C ALA A 62 -40.36 -6.12 -15.78
N ALA A 63 -41.25 -7.10 -16.01
CA ALA A 63 -40.89 -8.51 -16.07
C ALA A 63 -39.82 -8.81 -17.14
N THR A 64 -39.87 -8.13 -18.28
CA THR A 64 -38.87 -8.28 -19.36
C THR A 64 -37.49 -7.83 -18.91
N LEU A 65 -37.40 -6.70 -18.20
CA LEU A 65 -36.13 -6.20 -17.67
C LEU A 65 -35.62 -7.04 -16.50
N TRP A 66 -36.53 -7.54 -15.65
CA TRP A 66 -36.20 -8.46 -14.57
C TRP A 66 -35.57 -9.75 -15.11
N ALA A 67 -36.07 -10.28 -16.23
CA ALA A 67 -35.48 -11.45 -16.87
C ALA A 67 -34.02 -11.20 -17.28
N ALA A 68 -33.69 -10.02 -17.83
CA ALA A 68 -32.30 -9.65 -18.15
C ALA A 68 -31.42 -9.52 -16.90
N ARG A 69 -31.93 -8.89 -15.83
CA ARG A 69 -31.19 -8.72 -14.57
C ARG A 69 -30.98 -10.03 -13.83
N PHE A 70 -32.02 -10.84 -13.63
CA PHE A 70 -31.92 -12.14 -12.94
C PHE A 70 -31.25 -13.21 -13.79
N GLY A 71 -31.36 -13.13 -15.12
CA GLY A 71 -30.72 -14.07 -16.03
C GLY A 71 -29.22 -13.81 -16.20
N VAL A 72 -28.78 -12.56 -16.16
CA VAL A 72 -27.39 -12.21 -16.50
C VAL A 72 -26.74 -11.29 -15.48
N SER A 73 -27.26 -10.07 -15.25
CA SER A 73 -26.52 -9.03 -14.52
C SER A 73 -26.28 -9.37 -13.04
N ILE A 74 -27.31 -9.86 -12.34
CA ILE A 74 -27.23 -10.28 -10.93
C ILE A 74 -26.36 -11.54 -10.79
N PRO A 75 -26.56 -12.62 -11.56
CA PRO A 75 -25.69 -13.80 -11.52
C PRO A 75 -24.22 -13.46 -11.73
N VAL A 76 -23.88 -12.60 -12.70
CA VAL A 76 -22.49 -12.18 -12.93
C VAL A 76 -21.92 -11.45 -11.71
N GLY A 77 -22.71 -10.58 -11.07
CA GLY A 77 -22.32 -9.92 -9.82
C GLY A 77 -22.09 -10.90 -8.67
N VAL A 78 -22.98 -11.88 -8.50
CA VAL A 78 -22.86 -12.94 -7.47
C VAL A 78 -21.63 -13.81 -7.72
N VAL A 79 -21.41 -14.24 -8.97
CA VAL A 79 -20.23 -15.03 -9.36
C VAL A 79 -18.95 -14.23 -9.09
N ALA A 80 -18.90 -12.95 -9.47
CA ALA A 80 -17.77 -12.08 -9.18
C ALA A 80 -17.52 -11.94 -7.67
N PHE A 81 -18.58 -11.78 -6.88
CA PHE A 81 -18.50 -11.73 -5.42
C PHE A 81 -17.94 -13.04 -4.84
N VAL A 82 -18.45 -14.20 -5.24
CA VAL A 82 -17.94 -15.50 -4.78
C VAL A 82 -16.48 -15.70 -5.19
N LEU A 83 -16.16 -15.37 -6.44
CA LEU A 83 -14.80 -15.51 -6.99
C LEU A 83 -13.79 -14.62 -6.26
N SER A 84 -14.22 -13.49 -5.69
CA SER A 84 -13.35 -12.59 -4.90
C SER A 84 -12.79 -13.20 -3.61
N PHE A 85 -13.33 -14.35 -3.17
CA PHE A 85 -12.80 -15.12 -2.03
C PHE A 85 -11.79 -16.19 -2.47
N HIS A 86 -11.65 -16.45 -3.76
CA HIS A 86 -10.72 -17.43 -4.30
C HIS A 86 -9.27 -16.90 -4.25
N PRO A 87 -8.26 -17.71 -3.85
CA PRO A 87 -6.85 -17.27 -3.79
C PRO A 87 -6.28 -16.85 -5.13
N GLY A 88 -6.79 -17.40 -6.24
CA GLY A 88 -6.41 -17.02 -7.60
C GLY A 88 -7.02 -15.72 -8.12
N PHE A 89 -7.91 -15.07 -7.34
CA PHE A 89 -8.62 -13.87 -7.78
C PHE A 89 -7.66 -12.71 -8.14
N ALA A 90 -6.50 -12.64 -7.47
CA ALA A 90 -5.52 -11.58 -7.72
C ALA A 90 -4.97 -11.54 -9.16
N ALA A 91 -5.04 -12.65 -9.89
CA ALA A 91 -4.63 -12.70 -11.29
C ALA A 91 -5.71 -12.20 -12.26
N ILE A 92 -6.98 -12.23 -11.84
CA ILE A 92 -8.16 -12.01 -12.69
C ILE A 92 -9.09 -10.91 -12.16
N ASP A 93 -8.65 -10.13 -11.17
CA ASP A 93 -9.44 -9.07 -10.51
C ASP A 93 -10.01 -8.07 -11.51
N GLN A 94 -9.16 -7.54 -12.40
CA GLN A 94 -9.56 -6.52 -13.38
C GLN A 94 -10.49 -7.08 -14.47
N PRO A 95 -10.21 -8.23 -15.11
CA PRO A 95 -11.16 -8.85 -16.03
C PRO A 95 -12.53 -9.13 -15.40
N VAL A 96 -12.57 -9.62 -14.16
CA VAL A 96 -13.83 -9.91 -13.46
C VAL A 96 -14.60 -8.62 -13.19
N ALA A 97 -13.93 -7.59 -12.66
CA ALA A 97 -14.55 -6.28 -12.42
C ALA A 97 -15.03 -5.63 -13.73
N ALA A 98 -14.24 -5.73 -14.81
CA ALA A 98 -14.62 -5.26 -16.14
C ALA A 98 -15.83 -6.02 -16.70
N ALA A 99 -15.90 -7.33 -16.52
CA ALA A 99 -17.05 -8.13 -16.94
C ALA A 99 -18.34 -7.70 -16.22
N VAL A 100 -18.27 -7.44 -14.91
CA VAL A 100 -19.40 -6.92 -14.14
C VAL A 100 -19.87 -5.57 -14.71
N VAL A 101 -18.96 -4.63 -14.93
CA VAL A 101 -19.32 -3.30 -15.49
C VAL A 101 -19.87 -3.43 -16.90
N LEU A 102 -19.26 -4.26 -17.75
CA LEU A 102 -19.69 -4.50 -19.12
C LEU A 102 -21.12 -5.04 -19.16
N VAL A 103 -21.39 -6.12 -18.43
CA VAL A 103 -22.70 -6.77 -18.41
C VAL A 103 -23.78 -5.81 -17.92
N ASN A 104 -23.51 -5.04 -16.86
CA ASN A 104 -24.47 -4.06 -16.35
C ASN A 104 -24.69 -2.91 -17.34
N GLY A 105 -23.65 -2.42 -18.01
CA GLY A 105 -23.76 -1.38 -19.03
C GLY A 105 -24.46 -1.85 -20.32
N LEU A 106 -24.27 -3.11 -20.70
CA LEU A 106 -25.01 -3.72 -21.81
C LEU A 106 -26.48 -3.91 -21.43
N THR A 107 -26.78 -4.23 -20.17
CA THR A 107 -28.16 -4.36 -19.70
C THR A 107 -28.91 -3.02 -19.78
N THR A 108 -28.25 -1.90 -19.45
CA THR A 108 -28.87 -0.57 -19.60
C THR A 108 -29.03 -0.16 -21.07
N ALA A 109 -28.05 -0.46 -21.92
CA ALA A 109 -28.18 -0.22 -23.36
C ALA A 109 -29.31 -1.05 -23.99
N LEU A 110 -29.43 -2.33 -23.62
CA LEU A 110 -30.51 -3.20 -24.06
C LEU A 110 -31.87 -2.67 -23.56
N ALA A 111 -31.93 -2.18 -22.32
CA ALA A 111 -33.16 -1.59 -21.79
C ALA A 111 -33.62 -0.37 -22.61
N ASN A 112 -32.70 0.49 -23.07
CA ASN A 112 -33.09 1.59 -23.98
C ASN A 112 -33.78 1.08 -25.24
N LEU A 113 -33.31 -0.02 -25.84
CA LEU A 113 -33.88 -0.57 -27.07
C LEU A 113 -35.25 -1.24 -26.88
N LEU A 114 -35.51 -1.78 -25.68
CA LEU A 114 -36.72 -2.54 -25.40
C LEU A 114 -37.90 -1.67 -24.97
N PHE A 115 -37.66 -0.45 -24.51
CA PHE A 115 -38.67 0.42 -23.93
C PHE A 115 -38.73 1.77 -24.65
N ASP A 116 -39.88 2.43 -24.55
CA ASP A 116 -40.16 3.68 -25.25
C ASP A 116 -39.25 4.84 -24.79
N ALA A 117 -39.13 5.89 -25.62
CA ALA A 117 -38.27 7.04 -25.42
C ALA A 117 -38.54 7.80 -24.09
N GLY A 118 -39.72 7.65 -23.50
CA GLY A 118 -40.03 8.16 -22.16
C GLY A 118 -39.22 7.48 -21.04
N ALA A 119 -38.93 6.18 -21.18
CA ALA A 119 -38.16 5.40 -20.22
C ALA A 119 -36.64 5.63 -20.34
N THR A 120 -36.16 6.16 -21.48
CA THR A 120 -34.76 6.59 -21.68
C THR A 120 -34.23 7.47 -20.54
N MET A 121 -35.09 8.34 -20.01
CA MET A 121 -34.75 9.27 -18.93
C MET A 121 -34.44 8.57 -17.60
N TYR A 122 -34.81 7.30 -17.48
CA TYR A 122 -34.50 6.44 -16.36
C TYR A 122 -33.20 5.63 -16.58
N PHE A 123 -33.00 5.11 -17.79
CA PHE A 123 -31.85 4.24 -18.08
C PHE A 123 -30.53 4.98 -18.31
N VAL A 124 -30.55 6.20 -18.84
CA VAL A 124 -29.35 7.02 -19.02
C VAL A 124 -28.66 7.35 -17.68
N PRO A 125 -29.38 7.82 -16.64
CA PRO A 125 -28.84 7.91 -15.28
C PRO A 125 -28.31 6.57 -14.76
N GLY A 126 -28.99 5.46 -15.06
CA GLY A 126 -28.53 4.11 -14.71
C GLY A 126 -27.14 3.82 -15.27
N THR A 127 -26.87 4.18 -16.53
CA THR A 127 -25.54 4.05 -17.14
C THR A 127 -24.48 4.90 -16.43
N VAL A 128 -24.82 6.10 -15.95
CA VAL A 128 -23.92 6.92 -15.11
C VAL A 128 -23.63 6.24 -13.77
N VAL A 129 -24.62 5.61 -13.15
CA VAL A 129 -24.42 4.84 -11.92
C VAL A 129 -23.49 3.65 -12.16
N VAL A 130 -23.64 2.93 -13.28
CA VAL A 130 -22.74 1.84 -13.67
C VAL A 130 -21.31 2.36 -13.88
N ALA A 131 -21.14 3.51 -14.54
CA ALA A 131 -19.85 4.17 -14.70
C ALA A 131 -19.21 4.51 -13.35
N MET A 132 -19.97 5.14 -12.45
CA MET A 132 -19.49 5.50 -11.11
C MET A 132 -19.09 4.26 -10.31
N TYR A 133 -19.90 3.21 -10.39
CA TYR A 133 -19.63 1.93 -9.74
C TYR A 133 -18.30 1.31 -10.23
N GLY A 134 -18.06 1.29 -11.55
CA GLY A 134 -16.82 0.77 -12.13
C GLY A 134 -15.59 1.59 -11.73
N TYR A 135 -15.66 2.91 -11.83
CA TYR A 135 -14.53 3.79 -11.55
C TYR A 135 -14.19 3.90 -10.07
N VAL A 136 -15.20 4.09 -9.21
CA VAL A 136 -15.01 4.48 -7.81
C VAL A 136 -15.03 3.27 -6.90
N LEU A 137 -16.04 2.42 -7.02
CA LEU A 137 -16.29 1.35 -6.05
C LEU A 137 -15.47 0.09 -6.38
N LEU A 138 -15.49 -0.35 -7.64
CA LEU A 138 -14.68 -1.50 -8.07
C LEU A 138 -13.21 -1.15 -8.28
N GLY A 139 -12.88 0.13 -8.44
CA GLY A 139 -11.50 0.59 -8.63
C GLY A 139 -10.86 0.02 -9.90
N LEU A 140 -11.61 -0.06 -11.01
CA LEU A 140 -11.03 -0.46 -12.29
C LEU A 140 -9.88 0.46 -12.65
N ARG A 141 -8.78 -0.12 -13.13
CA ARG A 141 -7.65 0.65 -13.65
C ARG A 141 -8.08 1.46 -14.85
N PHE A 142 -7.50 2.64 -15.01
CA PHE A 142 -7.79 3.59 -16.09
C PHE A 142 -7.76 2.94 -17.47
N ALA A 143 -6.76 2.09 -17.73
CA ALA A 143 -6.62 1.38 -19.01
C ALA A 143 -7.79 0.44 -19.36
N TRP A 144 -8.54 -0.03 -18.36
CA TRP A 144 -9.76 -0.83 -18.53
C TRP A 144 -11.00 0.04 -18.49
N ALA A 145 -11.08 0.91 -17.48
CA ALA A 145 -12.27 1.69 -17.19
C ALA A 145 -12.60 2.71 -18.29
N ALA A 146 -11.62 3.44 -18.79
CA ALA A 146 -11.81 4.48 -19.80
C ALA A 146 -12.42 3.96 -21.11
N PRO A 147 -11.83 2.96 -21.79
CA PRO A 147 -12.43 2.44 -23.01
C PRO A 147 -13.75 1.72 -22.74
N LEU A 148 -13.90 1.02 -21.61
CA LEU A 148 -15.10 0.26 -21.31
C LEU A 148 -16.30 1.17 -21.04
N VAL A 149 -16.16 2.13 -20.12
CA VAL A 149 -17.24 3.05 -19.77
C VAL A 149 -17.52 4.01 -20.92
N GLY A 150 -16.48 4.49 -21.62
CA GLY A 150 -16.65 5.28 -22.82
C GLY A 150 -17.43 4.52 -23.91
N GLY A 151 -17.08 3.25 -24.14
CA GLY A 151 -17.78 2.38 -25.09
C GLY A 151 -19.24 2.13 -24.71
N ILE A 152 -19.53 1.87 -23.44
CA ILE A 152 -20.91 1.73 -22.93
C ILE A 152 -21.69 3.04 -23.14
N GLY A 153 -21.07 4.20 -22.85
CA GLY A 153 -21.68 5.51 -23.07
C GLY A 153 -22.01 5.76 -24.53
N VAL A 154 -21.08 5.48 -25.45
CA VAL A 154 -21.29 5.57 -26.90
C VAL A 154 -22.41 4.63 -27.34
N LEU A 155 -22.40 3.38 -26.88
CA LEU A 155 -23.44 2.41 -27.21
C LEU A 155 -24.82 2.91 -26.77
N ASN A 156 -24.94 3.46 -25.55
CA ASN A 156 -26.20 4.04 -25.09
C ASN A 156 -26.65 5.19 -26.00
N LEU A 157 -25.74 6.10 -26.40
CA LEU A 157 -26.10 7.17 -27.33
C LEU A 157 -26.54 6.65 -28.71
N LEU A 158 -25.90 5.61 -29.22
CA LEU A 158 -26.30 4.96 -30.47
C LEU A 158 -27.69 4.32 -30.36
N THR A 159 -28.02 3.69 -29.23
CA THR A 159 -29.37 3.13 -29.02
C THR A 159 -30.45 4.21 -29.04
N LEU A 160 -30.18 5.37 -28.44
CA LEU A 160 -31.13 6.49 -28.46
C LEU A 160 -31.27 7.12 -29.83
N TRP A 161 -30.17 7.16 -30.60
CA TRP A 161 -30.16 7.67 -31.96
C TRP A 161 -30.97 6.76 -32.89
N ALA A 162 -30.84 5.45 -32.72
CA ALA A 162 -31.60 4.46 -33.49
C ALA A 162 -33.12 4.47 -33.20
N LEU A 163 -33.55 5.01 -32.06
CA LEU A 163 -34.96 5.13 -31.65
C LEU A 163 -35.59 6.47 -32.06
N ASP A 164 -34.92 7.29 -32.86
CA ASP A 164 -35.37 8.63 -33.27
C ASP A 164 -35.82 9.50 -32.07
N THR A 165 -35.09 9.38 -30.95
CA THR A 165 -35.40 10.08 -29.70
C THR A 165 -35.46 11.61 -29.93
N PRO A 166 -36.48 12.32 -29.40
CA PRO A 166 -36.59 13.77 -29.55
C PRO A 166 -35.29 14.51 -29.22
N ALA A 167 -34.94 15.50 -30.04
CA ALA A 167 -33.64 16.20 -29.96
C ALA A 167 -33.33 16.75 -28.55
N VAL A 168 -34.34 17.20 -27.81
CA VAL A 168 -34.20 17.71 -26.43
C VAL A 168 -33.77 16.59 -25.46
N LEU A 169 -34.37 15.40 -25.57
CA LEU A 169 -34.02 14.25 -24.73
C LEU A 169 -32.63 13.70 -25.10
N MET A 170 -32.31 13.67 -26.40
CA MET A 170 -30.98 13.33 -26.89
C MET A 170 -29.91 14.27 -26.33
N ALA A 171 -30.13 15.59 -26.42
CA ALA A 171 -29.20 16.59 -25.89
C ALA A 171 -28.97 16.41 -24.38
N LYS A 172 -30.04 16.11 -23.63
CA LYS A 172 -29.94 15.81 -22.19
C LYS A 172 -29.14 14.54 -21.92
N ALA A 173 -29.34 13.49 -22.71
CA ALA A 173 -28.60 12.23 -22.56
C ALA A 173 -27.10 12.40 -22.87
N VAL A 174 -26.77 13.12 -23.95
CA VAL A 174 -25.39 13.47 -24.31
C VAL A 174 -24.73 14.28 -23.19
N TYR A 175 -25.38 15.34 -22.73
CA TYR A 175 -24.88 16.18 -21.64
C TYR A 175 -24.58 15.33 -20.39
N MET A 176 -25.55 14.51 -19.97
CA MET A 176 -25.43 13.70 -18.75
C MET A 176 -24.32 12.65 -18.87
N LEU A 177 -24.27 11.89 -19.97
CA LEU A 177 -23.29 10.83 -20.15
C LEU A 177 -21.88 11.40 -20.34
N VAL A 178 -21.69 12.35 -21.24
CA VAL A 178 -20.35 12.86 -21.59
C VAL A 178 -19.73 13.59 -20.40
N ILE A 179 -20.47 14.45 -19.71
CA ILE A 179 -19.92 15.22 -18.58
C ILE A 179 -19.64 14.30 -17.40
N SER A 180 -20.60 13.44 -17.02
CA SER A 180 -20.43 12.58 -15.85
C SER A 180 -19.30 11.58 -16.07
N THR A 181 -19.27 10.91 -17.22
CA THR A 181 -18.20 9.95 -17.54
C THR A 181 -16.86 10.65 -17.74
N GLY A 182 -16.82 11.85 -18.30
CA GLY A 182 -15.61 12.66 -18.44
C GLY A 182 -14.99 13.00 -17.08
N ILE A 183 -15.80 13.51 -16.15
CA ILE A 183 -15.36 13.81 -14.77
C ILE A 183 -14.84 12.55 -14.08
N LEU A 184 -15.58 11.43 -14.17
CA LEU A 184 -15.17 10.16 -13.57
C LEU A 184 -13.86 9.64 -14.17
N THR A 185 -13.69 9.77 -15.49
CA THR A 185 -12.47 9.35 -16.20
C THR A 185 -11.24 10.14 -15.73
N VAL A 186 -11.37 11.47 -15.59
CA VAL A 186 -10.31 12.33 -15.06
C VAL A 186 -10.02 12.00 -13.59
N GLY A 187 -11.07 11.78 -12.79
CA GLY A 187 -10.95 11.37 -11.38
C GLY A 187 -10.20 10.05 -11.23
N ALA A 188 -10.55 9.04 -12.01
CA ALA A 188 -9.89 7.73 -12.00
C ALA A 188 -8.42 7.83 -12.46
N TYR A 189 -8.15 8.63 -13.48
CA TYR A 189 -6.77 8.91 -13.92
C TYR A 189 -5.93 9.52 -12.79
N ARG A 190 -6.48 10.50 -12.06
CA ARG A 190 -5.82 11.13 -10.91
C ARG A 190 -5.61 10.16 -9.76
N MET A 191 -6.64 9.38 -9.41
CA MET A 191 -6.59 8.40 -8.32
C MET A 191 -5.52 7.33 -8.59
N GLU A 192 -5.47 6.77 -9.80
CA GLU A 192 -4.46 5.79 -10.18
C GLU A 192 -3.05 6.40 -10.19
N LEU A 193 -2.88 7.62 -10.72
CA LEU A 193 -1.58 8.27 -10.74
C LEU A 193 -1.05 8.51 -9.32
N THR A 194 -1.89 9.02 -8.42
CA THR A 194 -1.52 9.25 -7.02
C THR A 194 -1.16 7.94 -6.33
N SER A 195 -1.97 6.90 -6.49
CA SER A 195 -1.70 5.57 -5.93
C SER A 195 -0.34 5.01 -6.40
N ARG A 196 -0.02 5.15 -7.69
CA ARG A 196 1.29 4.71 -8.24
C ARG A 196 2.45 5.53 -7.69
N MET A 197 2.26 6.83 -7.51
CA MET A 197 3.26 7.72 -6.94
C MET A 197 3.56 7.38 -5.47
N GLU A 198 2.51 7.12 -4.68
CA GLU A 198 2.64 6.70 -3.28
C GLU A 198 3.41 5.38 -3.17
N HIS A 199 3.03 4.39 -3.98
CA HIS A 199 3.73 3.11 -4.01
C HIS A 199 5.22 3.26 -4.34
N TYR A 200 5.54 4.02 -5.39
CA TYR A 200 6.93 4.27 -5.78
C TYR A 200 7.73 5.02 -4.70
N THR A 201 7.10 5.95 -4.01
CA THR A 201 7.73 6.70 -2.91
C THR A 201 7.99 5.79 -1.71
N ALA A 202 7.04 4.92 -1.37
CA ALA A 202 7.19 3.93 -0.31
C ALA A 202 8.34 2.95 -0.61
N GLU A 203 8.43 2.43 -1.85
CA GLU A 203 9.55 1.57 -2.25
C GLU A 203 10.91 2.26 -2.09
N LYS A 204 11.01 3.53 -2.51
CA LYS A 204 12.24 4.32 -2.36
C LYS A 204 12.61 4.55 -0.91
N LEU A 205 11.63 4.80 -0.04
CA LEU A 205 11.87 5.01 1.39
C LEU A 205 12.41 3.72 2.03
N LEU A 206 11.77 2.58 1.75
CA LEU A 206 12.22 1.28 2.24
C LEU A 206 13.63 0.92 1.74
N ALA A 207 13.97 1.27 0.49
CA ALA A 207 15.31 1.06 -0.04
C ALA A 207 16.37 1.90 0.70
N ARG A 208 16.05 3.16 1.05
CA ARG A 208 16.93 4.02 1.84
C ARG A 208 17.12 3.51 3.26
N GLU A 209 16.06 3.06 3.91
CA GLU A 209 16.13 2.47 5.25
C GLU A 209 16.98 1.20 5.28
N ARG A 210 16.85 0.34 4.25
CA ARG A 210 17.70 -0.86 4.12
C ARG A 210 19.16 -0.48 3.97
N HIS A 211 19.47 0.45 3.09
CA HIS A 211 20.84 0.91 2.88
C HIS A 211 21.43 1.56 4.14
N ALA A 212 20.64 2.36 4.86
CA ALA A 212 21.05 2.94 6.14
C ALA A 212 21.38 1.85 7.17
N ARG A 213 20.56 0.81 7.30
CA ARG A 213 20.83 -0.32 8.20
C ARG A 213 22.06 -1.14 7.78
N GLU A 214 22.26 -1.33 6.48
CA GLU A 214 23.45 -2.03 5.96
C GLU A 214 24.73 -1.25 6.26
N THR A 215 24.71 0.08 6.08
CA THR A 215 25.86 0.94 6.41
C THR A 215 26.14 1.00 7.91
N GLU A 216 25.10 1.01 8.75
CA GLU A 216 25.24 0.93 10.20
C GLU A 216 25.80 -0.42 10.64
N ALA A 217 25.29 -1.54 10.10
CA ALA A 217 25.81 -2.87 10.37
C ALA A 217 27.29 -2.99 9.95
N ALA A 218 27.64 -2.53 8.75
CA ALA A 218 29.01 -2.52 8.27
C ALA A 218 29.94 -1.67 9.15
N ARG A 219 29.43 -0.55 9.71
CA ARG A 219 30.18 0.25 10.69
C ARG A 219 30.42 -0.50 11.98
N ILE A 220 29.41 -1.19 12.52
CA ILE A 220 29.55 -2.01 13.73
C ILE A 220 30.57 -3.12 13.51
N ASP A 221 30.45 -3.87 12.41
CA ASP A 221 31.39 -4.94 12.05
C ASP A 221 32.83 -4.42 11.90
N TRP A 222 33.00 -3.25 11.30
CA TRP A 222 34.32 -2.61 11.18
C TRP A 222 34.90 -2.22 12.54
N LEU A 223 34.09 -1.65 13.45
CA LEU A 223 34.52 -1.30 14.81
C LEU A 223 34.90 -2.55 15.62
N GLU A 224 34.17 -3.65 15.47
CA GLU A 224 34.51 -4.92 16.11
C GLU A 224 35.85 -5.49 15.60
N ASN A 225 36.06 -5.47 14.27
CA ASN A 225 37.32 -5.88 13.66
C ASN A 225 38.50 -5.02 14.15
N LEU A 226 38.31 -3.70 14.24
CA LEU A 226 39.32 -2.79 14.77
C LEU A 226 39.62 -3.06 16.25
N ALA A 227 38.59 -3.27 17.06
CA ALA A 227 38.76 -3.59 18.49
C ALA A 227 39.50 -4.93 18.68
N HIS A 228 39.23 -5.92 17.84
CA HIS A 228 39.95 -7.19 17.83
C HIS A 228 41.43 -7.00 17.46
N PHE A 229 41.71 -6.23 16.41
CA PHE A 229 43.07 -5.90 15.99
C PHE A 229 43.85 -5.15 17.09
N LEU A 230 43.27 -4.09 17.65
CA LEU A 230 43.90 -3.32 18.73
C LEU A 230 44.19 -4.18 19.96
N ARG A 231 43.27 -5.09 20.33
CA ARG A 231 43.50 -6.03 21.43
C ARG A 231 44.68 -6.95 21.15
N HIS A 232 44.78 -7.47 19.93
CA HIS A 232 45.89 -8.33 19.52
C HIS A 232 47.24 -7.60 19.59
N GLU A 233 47.33 -6.41 19.02
CA GLU A 233 48.58 -5.62 19.01
C GLU A 233 48.98 -5.13 20.41
N LEU A 234 48.01 -4.71 21.24
CA LEU A 234 48.26 -4.34 22.63
C LEU A 234 48.75 -5.55 23.46
N CYS A 235 48.17 -6.74 23.28
CA CYS A 235 48.66 -7.94 23.95
C CYS A 235 50.09 -8.31 23.50
N ASN A 236 50.41 -8.17 22.21
CA ASN A 236 51.75 -8.44 21.70
C ASN A 236 52.79 -7.47 22.27
N SER A 237 52.51 -6.18 22.26
CA SER A 237 53.40 -5.15 22.84
C SER A 237 53.61 -5.34 24.35
N VAL A 238 52.56 -5.60 25.12
CA VAL A 238 52.66 -5.89 26.57
C VAL A 238 53.52 -7.13 26.83
N THR A 239 53.37 -8.17 26.01
CA THR A 239 54.19 -9.38 26.11
C THR A 239 55.66 -9.06 25.82
N GLY A 240 55.94 -8.26 24.79
CA GLY A 240 57.29 -7.79 24.45
C GLY A 240 57.98 -7.05 25.60
N VAL A 241 57.28 -6.07 26.21
CA VAL A 241 57.80 -5.33 27.38
C VAL A 241 58.10 -6.27 28.54
N ARG A 242 57.21 -7.23 28.82
CA ARG A 242 57.37 -8.19 29.91
C ARG A 242 58.56 -9.13 29.69
N THR A 243 58.79 -9.57 28.46
CA THR A 243 59.99 -10.34 28.11
C THR A 243 61.27 -9.53 28.27
N SER A 244 61.29 -8.26 27.84
CA SER A 244 62.44 -7.36 28.04
C SER A 244 62.74 -7.12 29.51
N LEU A 245 61.71 -6.93 30.34
CA LEU A 245 61.86 -6.78 31.80
C LEU A 245 62.46 -8.04 32.44
N HIS A 246 61.99 -9.23 32.04
CA HIS A 246 62.52 -10.50 32.55
C HIS A 246 63.99 -10.73 32.14
N LEU A 247 64.42 -10.25 30.97
CA LEU A 247 65.83 -10.30 30.56
C LEU A 247 66.69 -9.36 31.42
N LEU A 248 66.20 -8.16 31.73
CA LEU A 248 66.88 -7.22 32.63
C LEU A 248 67.02 -7.78 34.05
N GLU A 249 65.96 -8.40 34.59
CA GLU A 249 66.02 -9.09 35.89
C GLU A 249 67.04 -10.23 35.89
N ARG A 250 67.18 -10.96 34.78
CA ARG A 250 68.13 -12.08 34.69
C ARG A 250 69.59 -11.62 34.63
N HIS A 251 69.86 -10.42 34.14
CA HIS A 251 71.21 -9.86 34.03
C HIS A 251 71.61 -8.93 35.18
N THR A 252 70.72 -8.68 36.15
CA THR A 252 71.08 -7.96 37.38
C THR A 252 71.71 -8.91 38.40
N PRO A 253 72.98 -8.71 38.80
CA PRO A 253 73.68 -9.57 39.75
C PRO A 253 73.06 -9.50 41.17
N PRO A 254 73.27 -10.53 42.02
CA PRO A 254 72.57 -10.69 43.30
C PRO A 254 72.80 -9.55 44.30
N ASP A 255 73.97 -8.90 44.27
CA ASP A 255 74.39 -7.93 45.30
C ASP A 255 73.68 -6.56 45.20
N GLU A 256 73.02 -6.24 44.08
CA GLU A 256 72.24 -4.98 43.92
C GLU A 256 70.73 -5.15 44.13
N ARG A 257 70.21 -6.38 44.24
CA ARG A 257 68.75 -6.62 44.31
C ARG A 257 68.08 -6.10 45.59
N ASN A 258 68.84 -5.89 46.66
CA ASN A 258 68.31 -5.47 47.96
C ASN A 258 68.31 -3.95 48.20
N GLY A 259 68.98 -3.15 47.34
CA GLY A 259 69.11 -1.71 47.55
C GLY A 259 67.94 -0.85 47.06
N VAL A 260 67.12 -1.36 46.13
CA VAL A 260 66.17 -0.53 45.37
C VAL A 260 64.72 -0.61 45.90
N TYR A 261 64.39 -1.59 46.75
CA TYR A 261 63.03 -1.73 47.31
C TYR A 261 62.83 -1.19 48.73
N SER A 262 63.85 -0.60 49.37
CA SER A 262 63.74 -0.08 50.74
C SER A 262 63.35 1.41 50.83
N GLY A 263 63.14 2.10 49.71
CA GLY A 263 62.97 3.56 49.66
C GLY A 263 61.57 4.12 49.44
N SER A 264 60.47 3.36 49.61
CA SER A 264 59.11 3.93 49.48
C SER A 264 58.06 3.23 50.35
N GLY A 265 58.24 3.30 51.67
CA GLY A 265 57.12 3.21 52.59
C GLY A 265 56.38 4.55 52.64
N SER A 266 55.07 4.54 52.33
CA SER A 266 54.01 5.47 52.84
C SER A 266 52.92 5.87 51.82
N ALA A 267 52.37 4.96 51.00
CA ALA A 267 51.09 5.25 50.33
C ALA A 267 50.20 4.04 49.97
N ALA A 268 50.55 2.80 50.32
CA ALA A 268 49.81 1.60 49.86
C ALA A 268 49.22 0.75 51.00
N ALA A 269 48.74 1.38 52.06
CA ALA A 269 48.00 0.73 53.14
C ALA A 269 46.50 1.15 53.12
N ALA A 270 45.82 0.95 51.99
CA ALA A 270 44.37 1.14 51.90
C ALA A 270 43.73 0.39 50.72
N CYS A 271 43.97 -0.93 50.57
CA CYS A 271 43.11 -1.81 49.77
C CYS A 271 43.39 -3.30 50.04
N ARG A 272 43.37 -3.68 51.33
CA ARG A 272 43.21 -5.09 51.72
C ARG A 272 42.03 -5.21 52.69
N SER A 273 40.82 -5.15 52.15
CA SER A 273 39.65 -5.80 52.75
C SER A 273 38.87 -6.47 51.63
N GLY A 274 38.54 -7.75 51.86
CA GLY A 274 38.15 -8.68 50.82
C GLY A 274 36.79 -8.38 50.20
N SER A 275 36.73 -8.56 48.88
CA SER A 275 35.55 -9.12 48.22
C SER A 275 35.97 -9.78 46.91
N ARG A 276 35.36 -10.93 46.65
CA ARG A 276 35.65 -11.81 45.51
C ARG A 276 35.26 -11.15 44.19
N CYS A 277 36.21 -10.69 43.39
CA CYS A 277 35.98 -10.46 41.96
C CYS A 277 36.24 -11.76 41.18
N ARG A 278 35.22 -12.63 41.11
CA ARG A 278 35.14 -13.70 40.10
C ARG A 278 34.88 -13.06 38.75
N PHE A 279 35.92 -12.89 37.93
CA PHE A 279 35.72 -12.63 36.50
C PHE A 279 35.47 -13.98 35.79
N ARG A 280 34.20 -14.42 35.78
CA ARG A 280 33.73 -15.53 34.92
C ARG A 280 33.55 -14.99 33.49
N GLY A 281 34.65 -14.83 32.76
CA GLY A 281 34.63 -14.60 31.32
C GLY A 281 34.63 -15.93 30.57
N ARG A 282 33.47 -16.54 30.37
CA ARG A 282 33.31 -17.78 29.59
C ARG A 282 33.33 -17.41 28.10
N TRP A 283 34.47 -17.59 27.44
CA TRP A 283 34.56 -17.59 25.97
C TRP A 283 34.22 -18.99 25.44
N PRO A 284 33.23 -19.17 24.54
CA PRO A 284 33.04 -20.42 23.84
C PRO A 284 33.84 -20.40 22.53
N GLY A 285 34.89 -21.23 22.47
CA GLY A 285 35.56 -21.60 21.24
C GLY A 285 34.74 -22.61 20.42
N ARG A 286 34.67 -22.37 19.11
CA ARG A 286 34.18 -23.30 18.08
C ARG A 286 34.89 -24.66 18.14
N ARG A 287 34.14 -25.76 18.07
CA ARG A 287 34.42 -26.93 17.19
C ARG A 287 33.08 -27.55 16.76
N GLY A 288 32.94 -27.80 15.46
CA GLY A 288 31.73 -28.32 14.86
C GLY A 288 31.62 -29.85 14.92
N THR A 289 30.39 -30.34 14.77
CA THR A 289 30.02 -31.50 13.94
C THR A 289 28.49 -31.57 13.90
N VAL A 290 27.97 -31.79 12.70
CA VAL A 290 26.55 -31.92 12.34
C VAL A 290 26.00 -33.27 12.87
N PRO A 291 24.75 -33.34 13.34
CA PRO A 291 23.73 -34.00 12.52
C PRO A 291 22.34 -33.31 12.50
N ARG A 292 21.76 -33.35 11.29
CA ARG A 292 20.32 -33.29 10.97
C ARG A 292 19.44 -34.01 12.01
N ARG A 293 18.34 -33.37 12.44
CA ARG A 293 16.96 -33.72 12.05
C ARG A 293 15.93 -32.83 12.77
N LEU A 294 14.86 -32.56 12.02
CA LEU A 294 13.68 -31.77 12.33
C LEU A 294 13.04 -32.10 13.69
N HIS A 295 12.57 -31.09 14.42
CA HIS A 295 11.20 -31.07 14.94
C HIS A 295 10.73 -29.63 15.25
N ARG A 296 9.52 -29.33 14.76
CA ARG A 296 8.76 -28.07 14.88
C ARG A 296 8.52 -27.69 16.35
N ALA A 297 8.77 -26.43 16.72
CA ALA A 297 8.10 -25.78 17.84
C ALA A 297 7.83 -24.29 17.51
N ARG A 298 6.60 -23.87 17.79
CA ARG A 298 5.95 -22.60 17.39
C ARG A 298 6.61 -21.35 17.99
N PRO A 299 6.65 -20.21 17.28
CA PRO A 299 7.05 -18.94 17.88
C PRO A 299 5.90 -18.33 18.71
N SER A 300 6.19 -18.04 19.97
CA SER A 300 5.36 -17.23 20.86
C SER A 300 5.28 -15.80 20.36
N ARG A 301 4.07 -15.32 20.08
CA ARG A 301 3.76 -13.93 19.72
C ARG A 301 3.97 -13.01 20.92
N SER A 302 5.09 -12.32 20.99
CA SER A 302 5.21 -11.06 21.74
C SER A 302 5.14 -9.90 20.75
N ARG A 303 3.96 -9.28 20.64
CA ARG A 303 3.73 -8.06 19.85
C ARG A 303 4.53 -6.89 20.47
N PRO A 304 5.18 -6.03 19.67
CA PRO A 304 5.67 -4.75 20.15
C PRO A 304 4.49 -3.87 20.58
N ARG A 305 4.57 -3.25 21.76
CA ARG A 305 3.62 -2.22 22.20
C ARG A 305 3.79 -0.98 21.33
N LEU A 306 2.70 -0.54 20.69
CA LEU A 306 2.62 0.75 20.01
C LEU A 306 2.73 1.89 21.04
N PRO A 307 3.35 3.03 20.69
CA PRO A 307 3.37 4.22 21.54
C PRO A 307 1.94 4.77 21.71
N GLN A 308 1.59 5.14 22.94
CA GLN A 308 0.31 5.80 23.23
C GLN A 308 0.25 7.17 22.55
N PRO A 309 -0.91 7.55 21.96
CA PRO A 309 -1.09 8.89 21.42
C PRO A 309 -1.17 9.90 22.56
N GLY A 310 -0.27 10.89 22.50
CA GLY A 310 -0.24 12.03 23.40
C GLY A 310 -1.53 12.86 23.35
N ARG A 311 -1.89 13.36 24.53
CA ARG A 311 -3.01 14.25 24.81
C ARG A 311 -3.01 15.50 23.91
N GLY A 312 -4.17 15.76 23.32
CA GLY A 312 -4.82 17.08 23.33
C GLY A 312 -4.16 18.22 22.58
N LEU A 313 -4.35 18.27 21.26
CA LEU A 313 -4.47 19.53 20.52
C LEU A 313 -5.96 19.73 20.19
N GLN A 314 -6.63 20.56 20.98
CA GLN A 314 -7.97 21.04 20.64
C GLN A 314 -7.90 21.85 19.33
N PRO A 315 -8.85 21.65 18.39
CA PRO A 315 -8.93 22.48 17.21
C PRO A 315 -9.34 23.90 17.62
N ARG A 316 -8.51 24.89 17.29
CA ARG A 316 -8.90 26.30 17.37
C ARG A 316 -10.09 26.54 16.41
N PRO A 317 -11.14 27.24 16.84
CA PRO A 317 -12.22 27.63 15.93
C PRO A 317 -11.65 28.57 14.86
N VAL A 318 -11.80 28.17 13.60
CA VAL A 318 -11.52 29.02 12.45
C VAL A 318 -12.59 30.12 12.43
N ARG A 319 -12.20 31.35 12.77
CA ARG A 319 -13.05 32.53 12.53
C ARG A 319 -13.19 32.70 11.02
N LEU A 320 -14.38 32.40 10.49
CA LEU A 320 -14.80 32.84 9.16
C LEU A 320 -15.00 34.36 9.19
N GLY A 321 -13.90 35.09 9.02
CA GLY A 321 -13.88 36.53 8.85
C GLY A 321 -13.83 36.89 7.36
N THR A 322 -14.79 37.70 6.94
CA THR A 322 -14.67 38.70 5.86
C THR A 322 -14.45 38.20 4.42
N TYR A 323 -15.38 37.40 3.89
CA TYR A 323 -15.55 37.28 2.43
C TYR A 323 -16.90 37.77 1.90
N GLU A 324 -17.90 38.02 2.75
CA GLU A 324 -19.22 38.52 2.29
C GLU A 324 -19.28 40.02 1.99
N LYS A 325 -18.36 40.85 2.50
CA LYS A 325 -18.41 42.30 2.23
C LYS A 325 -17.89 42.73 0.85
N ARG A 326 -17.22 41.86 0.08
CA ARG A 326 -16.63 42.23 -1.23
C ARG A 326 -17.51 41.99 -2.45
N TRP A 327 -18.70 41.41 -2.26
CA TRP A 327 -19.67 41.15 -3.33
C TRP A 327 -20.86 42.12 -3.35
N ALA A 328 -21.04 42.93 -2.30
CA ALA A 328 -22.11 43.94 -2.23
C ALA A 328 -21.74 45.25 -2.94
N GLU A 329 -20.47 45.65 -2.99
CA GLU A 329 -20.01 46.92 -3.60
C GLU A 329 -19.78 46.85 -5.12
N ARG A 330 -20.31 45.82 -5.80
CA ARG A 330 -20.17 45.65 -7.27
C ARG A 330 -21.51 45.65 -8.02
N ARG A 331 -22.59 46.07 -7.34
CA ARG A 331 -23.96 46.19 -7.89
C ARG A 331 -24.59 47.58 -7.66
N GLU A 332 -23.76 48.61 -7.45
CA GLU A 332 -24.13 50.01 -7.61
C GLU A 332 -23.21 50.64 -8.66
#